data_AF-W2TXA4-F1
#
_entry.id   AF-W2TXA4-F1
#
_cell.length_a   1.000
_cell.length_b   1.000
_cell.length_c   1.000
_cell.angle_alpha   90.00
_cell.angle_beta   90.00
_cell.angle_gamma   90.00
#
_symmetry.space_group_name_H-M   'P 1'
#
loop_
_entity.id
_entity.type
_entity.pdbx_description
1 polymer ?
#
loop_
_entity_poly.entity_id
_entity_poly.type
_entity_poly.pdbx_seq_one_letter_code
_entity_poly.pdbx_strand_id
1 'polypeptide(L)'
;MTSFLKWYEHNKPVPYRSVLQEKIEPGQTLIVKGSTIDESQRFTINLHSKSADFSGNDVPLHISVRFDEGKIVMNTFSNGEWGKEERKSCPIKKGDSFDIRIRAHDDRFQVIIDQKEFKDYEHRLPLTSITHLSIDGDLYLNHVHWGGKYYVSDHRKSLCFTSEIRS
;
A
#
# COMPACT_ATOMS: atom_id res chain seq x y z
N MET A 1 -21.74 19.56 -17.46
CA MET A 1 -21.95 18.10 -17.65
C MET A 1 -20.67 17.33 -18.00
N THR A 2 -19.60 17.97 -18.49
CA THR A 2 -18.35 17.30 -18.92
C THR A 2 -17.35 16.97 -17.80
N SER A 3 -17.46 17.57 -16.61
CA SER A 3 -16.56 17.31 -15.47
C SER A 3 -16.87 16.00 -14.73
N PHE A 4 -18.15 15.67 -14.59
CA PHE A 4 -18.61 14.47 -13.86
C PHE A 4 -18.21 13.16 -14.56
N LEU A 5 -18.25 13.13 -15.89
CA LEU A 5 -17.86 11.96 -16.68
C LEU A 5 -16.33 11.74 -16.69
N LYS A 6 -15.53 12.82 -16.76
CA LYS A 6 -14.05 12.72 -16.66
C LYS A 6 -13.58 12.22 -15.28
N TRP A 7 -14.32 12.53 -14.22
CA TRP A 7 -14.03 12.07 -12.87
C TRP A 7 -14.19 10.55 -12.71
N TYR A 8 -15.12 9.95 -13.46
CA TYR A 8 -15.34 8.50 -13.47
C TYR A 8 -14.27 7.74 -14.27
N GLU A 9 -13.72 8.35 -15.33
CA GLU A 9 -12.71 7.67 -16.17
C GLU A 9 -11.34 7.51 -15.50
N HIS A 10 -11.02 8.32 -14.47
CA HIS A 10 -9.73 8.26 -13.76
C HIS A 10 -9.75 7.43 -12.47
N ASN A 11 -10.93 7.11 -11.94
CA ASN A 11 -11.05 6.43 -10.66
C ASN A 11 -11.36 4.94 -10.87
N LYS A 12 -10.60 4.10 -10.18
CA LYS A 12 -10.87 2.67 -10.08
C LYS A 12 -12.09 2.48 -9.16
N PRO A 13 -13.05 1.62 -9.53
CA PRO A 13 -14.23 1.37 -8.70
C PRO A 13 -13.82 0.72 -7.37
N VAL A 14 -14.49 1.15 -6.29
CA VAL A 14 -14.36 0.61 -4.93
C VAL A 14 -15.66 -0.14 -4.59
N PRO A 15 -15.62 -1.37 -4.04
CA PRO A 15 -14.44 -2.13 -3.62
C PRO A 15 -13.57 -2.58 -4.80
N TYR A 16 -12.28 -2.25 -4.73
CA TYR A 16 -11.29 -2.67 -5.71
C TYR A 16 -10.72 -4.02 -5.29
N ARG A 17 -10.72 -4.99 -6.21
CA ARG A 17 -10.14 -6.32 -6.00
C ARG A 17 -9.26 -6.68 -7.18
N SER A 18 -8.10 -7.26 -6.90
CA SER A 18 -7.15 -7.67 -7.94
C SER A 18 -6.40 -8.94 -7.52
N VAL A 19 -6.14 -9.81 -8.50
CA VAL A 19 -5.20 -10.92 -8.38
C VAL A 19 -3.81 -10.39 -8.72
N LEU A 20 -2.82 -10.72 -7.90
CA LEU A 20 -1.43 -10.43 -8.22
C LEU A 20 -1.00 -11.35 -9.36
N GLN A 21 -0.56 -10.77 -10.47
CA GLN A 21 -0.16 -11.52 -11.67
C GLN A 21 1.10 -12.37 -11.41
N GLU A 22 1.94 -11.90 -10.51
CA GLU A 22 3.18 -12.55 -10.10
C GLU A 22 3.23 -12.65 -8.57
N LYS A 23 4.07 -13.56 -8.07
CA LYS A 23 4.32 -13.66 -6.63
C LYS A 23 4.99 -12.38 -6.15
N ILE A 24 4.64 -11.98 -4.93
CA ILE A 24 5.33 -10.88 -4.29
C ILE A 24 6.76 -11.30 -3.95
N GLU A 25 7.71 -10.46 -4.35
CA GLU A 25 9.13 -10.61 -4.03
C GLU A 25 9.65 -9.41 -3.20
N PRO A 26 10.63 -9.64 -2.32
CA PRO A 26 11.34 -8.57 -1.63
C PRO A 26 11.89 -7.52 -2.61
N GLY A 27 11.72 -6.24 -2.24
CA GLY A 27 12.08 -5.08 -3.04
C GLY A 27 10.93 -4.52 -3.88
N GLN A 28 9.85 -5.28 -4.11
CA GLN A 28 8.64 -4.78 -4.76
C GLN A 28 7.85 -3.83 -3.86
N THR A 29 7.08 -2.94 -4.47
CA THR A 29 6.27 -1.92 -3.80
C THR A 29 4.85 -1.87 -4.40
N LEU A 30 3.86 -1.95 -3.52
CA LEU A 30 2.50 -1.52 -3.82
C LEU A 30 2.40 -0.01 -3.65
N ILE A 31 1.86 0.66 -4.65
CA ILE A 31 1.53 2.08 -4.61
C ILE A 31 0.02 2.20 -4.69
N VAL A 32 -0.58 2.84 -3.69
CA VAL A 32 -2.01 3.17 -3.64
C VAL A 32 -2.14 4.68 -3.50
N LYS A 33 -2.73 5.32 -4.50
CA LYS A 33 -3.03 6.75 -4.46
C LYS A 33 -4.51 6.99 -4.64
N GLY A 34 -5.03 7.92 -3.85
CA GLY A 34 -6.43 8.24 -3.81
C GLY A 34 -6.67 9.59 -3.15
N SER A 35 -7.95 9.89 -2.96
CA SER A 35 -8.40 10.99 -2.12
C SER A 35 -9.56 10.56 -1.24
N THR A 36 -9.80 11.34 -0.19
CA THR A 36 -10.94 11.18 0.72
C THR A 36 -11.81 12.42 0.68
N ILE A 37 -12.97 12.38 1.35
CA ILE A 37 -13.85 13.54 1.54
C ILE A 37 -13.93 13.88 3.03
N ASP A 38 -14.48 15.04 3.38
CA ASP A 38 -14.57 15.51 4.77
C ASP A 38 -15.43 14.58 5.65
N GLU A 39 -16.35 13.85 5.03
CA GLU A 39 -17.23 12.87 5.67
C GLU A 39 -16.61 11.48 5.81
N SER A 40 -15.46 11.21 5.18
CA SER A 40 -14.81 9.90 5.21
C SER A 40 -14.56 9.45 6.65
N GLN A 41 -14.96 8.22 6.96
CA GLN A 41 -14.77 7.60 8.27
C GLN A 41 -13.58 6.66 8.24
N ARG A 42 -13.55 5.76 7.26
CA ARG A 42 -12.50 4.74 7.17
C ARG A 42 -12.34 4.15 5.78
N PHE A 43 -11.13 3.70 5.49
CA PHE A 43 -10.88 2.78 4.38
C PHE A 43 -9.84 1.74 4.75
N THR A 44 -9.76 0.68 3.95
CA THR A 44 -8.87 -0.45 4.17
C THR A 44 -8.08 -0.82 2.93
N ILE A 45 -6.85 -1.29 3.14
CA ILE A 45 -5.99 -1.93 2.14
C ILE A 45 -5.63 -3.29 2.73
N ASN A 46 -5.91 -4.36 1.99
CA ASN A 46 -5.73 -5.73 2.45
C ASN A 46 -4.93 -6.53 1.43
N LEU A 47 -3.90 -7.23 1.92
CA LEU A 47 -3.18 -8.26 1.20
C LEU A 47 -3.70 -9.60 1.67
N HIS A 48 -4.32 -10.36 0.77
CA HIS A 48 -5.02 -11.62 1.09
C HIS A 48 -4.32 -12.83 0.49
N SER A 49 -4.57 -13.99 1.12
CA SER A 49 -4.25 -15.30 0.60
C SER A 49 -5.48 -15.91 -0.10
N LYS A 50 -5.28 -16.59 -1.22
CA LYS A 50 -6.28 -17.37 -2.01
C LYS A 50 -7.45 -16.60 -2.65
N SER A 51 -8.05 -15.60 -2.00
CA SER A 51 -9.14 -14.79 -2.54
C SER A 51 -9.06 -13.34 -2.07
N ALA A 52 -9.73 -12.41 -2.75
CA ALA A 52 -9.77 -10.98 -2.38
C ALA A 52 -10.98 -10.62 -1.48
N ASP A 53 -11.48 -11.57 -0.70
CA ASP A 53 -12.65 -11.43 0.17
C ASP A 53 -12.41 -12.00 1.57
N PHE A 54 -13.25 -11.58 2.52
CA PHE A 54 -13.18 -12.05 3.91
C PHE A 54 -13.88 -13.40 4.10
N SER A 55 -13.76 -14.33 3.15
CA SER A 55 -14.36 -15.67 3.21
C SER A 55 -13.70 -16.60 4.25
N GLY A 56 -12.96 -16.04 5.21
CA GLY A 56 -12.20 -16.76 6.23
C GLY A 56 -10.76 -17.09 5.80
N ASN A 57 -10.31 -16.61 4.64
CA ASN A 57 -8.91 -16.75 4.22
C ASN A 57 -7.99 -15.79 4.97
N ASP A 58 -6.72 -16.16 5.05
CA ASP A 58 -5.70 -15.38 5.76
C ASP A 58 -5.46 -14.02 5.08
N VAL A 59 -5.28 -13.00 5.90
CA VAL A 59 -4.90 -11.63 5.49
C VAL A 59 -3.54 -11.30 6.11
N PRO A 60 -2.42 -11.63 5.43
CA PRO A 60 -1.07 -11.32 5.91
C PRO A 60 -0.87 -9.88 6.36
N LEU A 61 -1.47 -8.92 5.66
CA LEU A 61 -1.44 -7.51 6.04
C LEU A 61 -2.81 -6.86 5.80
N HIS A 62 -3.40 -6.37 6.88
CA HIS A 62 -4.54 -5.48 6.90
C HIS A 62 -4.08 -4.10 7.33
N ILE A 63 -4.43 -3.06 6.57
CA ILE A 63 -4.28 -1.67 6.94
C ILE A 63 -5.67 -1.04 6.97
N SER A 64 -6.02 -0.44 8.10
CA SER A 64 -7.26 0.34 8.26
C SER A 64 -6.90 1.77 8.64
N VAL A 65 -7.20 2.69 7.73
CA VAL A 65 -7.11 4.13 8.00
C VAL A 65 -8.44 4.54 8.62
N ARG A 66 -8.42 4.91 9.92
CA ARG A 66 -9.60 5.22 10.74
C ARG A 66 -9.55 6.69 11.12
N PHE A 67 -10.22 7.52 10.34
CA PHE A 67 -10.24 8.96 10.60
C PHE A 67 -11.13 9.33 11.79
N ASP A 68 -12.15 8.53 12.07
CA ASP A 68 -12.98 8.58 13.27
C ASP A 68 -12.16 8.37 14.56
N GLU A 69 -11.14 7.50 14.53
CA GLU A 69 -10.21 7.30 15.64
C GLU A 69 -8.94 8.19 15.56
N GLY A 70 -8.68 8.82 14.41
CA GLY A 70 -7.41 9.50 14.12
C GLY A 70 -6.21 8.55 14.10
N LYS A 71 -6.41 7.27 13.74
CA LYS A 71 -5.40 6.22 13.76
C LYS A 71 -5.32 5.47 12.44
N ILE A 72 -4.13 4.93 12.16
CA ILE A 72 -3.97 3.84 11.21
C ILE A 72 -3.68 2.59 12.03
N VAL A 73 -4.44 1.53 11.75
CA VAL A 73 -4.34 0.23 12.41
C VAL A 73 -3.82 -0.79 11.41
N MET A 74 -2.79 -1.52 11.81
CA MET A 74 -2.23 -2.64 11.06
C MET A 74 -2.45 -3.94 11.84
N ASN A 75 -2.83 -4.99 11.14
CA ASN A 75 -3.00 -6.31 11.74
C ASN A 75 -2.85 -7.43 10.71
N THR A 76 -2.89 -8.67 11.18
CA THR A 76 -2.94 -9.89 10.40
C THR A 76 -4.15 -10.69 10.84
N PHE A 77 -4.90 -11.23 9.87
CA PHE A 77 -5.94 -12.23 10.12
C PHE A 77 -5.39 -13.59 9.72
N SER A 78 -5.44 -14.56 10.64
CA SER A 78 -4.91 -15.90 10.40
C SER A 78 -5.73 -16.93 11.16
N ASN A 79 -6.01 -18.08 10.54
CA ASN A 79 -6.76 -19.18 11.19
C ASN A 79 -8.11 -18.74 11.79
N GLY A 80 -8.80 -17.81 11.13
CA GLY A 80 -10.12 -17.34 11.56
C GLY A 80 -10.10 -16.23 12.62
N GLU A 81 -8.92 -15.77 13.06
CA GLU A 81 -8.78 -14.79 14.14
C GLU A 81 -7.91 -13.59 13.75
N TRP A 82 -8.24 -12.42 14.30
CA TRP A 82 -7.38 -11.25 14.23
C TRP A 82 -6.28 -11.33 15.29
N GLY A 83 -5.04 -11.06 14.87
CA GLY A 83 -3.93 -10.94 15.79
C GLY A 83 -3.96 -9.65 16.62
N LYS A 84 -2.84 -9.34 17.27
CA LYS A 84 -2.67 -8.10 18.03
C LYS A 84 -2.52 -6.90 17.09
N GLU A 85 -3.39 -5.90 17.25
CA GLU A 85 -3.31 -4.67 16.47
C GLU A 85 -2.04 -3.85 16.77
N GLU A 86 -1.47 -3.26 15.72
CA GLU A 86 -0.47 -2.19 15.81
C GLU A 86 -1.11 -0.88 15.37
N ARG A 87 -1.08 0.13 16.25
CA ARG A 87 -1.76 1.41 16.03
C ARG A 87 -0.76 2.56 15.98
N LYS A 88 -0.91 3.47 15.03
CA LYS A 88 -0.12 4.72 14.94
C LYS A 88 -1.02 5.90 14.56
N SER A 89 -0.63 7.12 14.95
CA SER A 89 -1.39 8.33 14.61
C SER A 89 -1.53 8.48 13.10
N CYS A 90 -2.74 8.75 12.62
CA CYS A 90 -2.97 8.97 11.19
C CYS A 90 -2.37 10.32 10.76
N PRO A 91 -1.48 10.37 9.75
CA PRO A 91 -0.97 11.62 9.20
C PRO A 91 -1.86 12.18 8.08
N ILE A 92 -2.79 11.38 7.55
CA ILE A 92 -3.69 11.76 6.46
C ILE A 92 -4.86 12.56 7.04
N LYS A 93 -5.16 13.71 6.44
CA LYS A 93 -6.33 14.51 6.78
C LYS A 93 -7.53 14.09 5.93
N LYS A 94 -8.73 14.20 6.50
CA LYS A 94 -9.98 14.05 5.73
C LYS A 94 -10.03 15.12 4.62
N GLY A 95 -10.63 14.78 3.49
CA GLY A 95 -10.72 15.67 2.33
C GLY A 95 -9.45 15.72 1.45
N ASP A 96 -8.31 15.27 1.96
CA ASP A 96 -7.03 15.34 1.25
C ASP A 96 -6.77 14.09 0.39
N SER A 97 -5.86 14.27 -0.58
CA SER A 97 -5.22 13.16 -1.32
C SER A 97 -4.17 12.45 -0.47
N PHE A 98 -3.91 11.19 -0.76
CA PHE A 98 -2.87 10.39 -0.10
C PHE A 98 -2.02 9.59 -1.10
N ASP A 99 -0.76 9.34 -0.74
CA ASP A 99 0.15 8.39 -1.40
C ASP A 99 0.63 7.36 -0.36
N ILE A 100 -0.02 6.19 -0.32
CA ILE A 100 0.39 5.07 0.54
C ILE A 100 1.21 4.09 -0.29
N ARG A 101 2.41 3.77 0.20
CA ARG A 101 3.28 2.76 -0.40
C ARG A 101 3.61 1.67 0.60
N ILE A 102 3.53 0.42 0.16
CA ILE A 102 3.83 -0.75 0.98
C ILE A 102 4.93 -1.50 0.25
N ARG A 103 6.16 -1.39 0.77
CA ARG A 103 7.32 -2.08 0.23
C ARG A 103 7.54 -3.39 0.96
N ALA A 104 7.63 -4.49 0.20
CA ALA A 104 7.97 -5.78 0.76
C ALA A 104 9.49 -5.89 0.96
N HIS A 105 9.90 -6.29 2.14
CA HIS A 105 11.26 -6.76 2.45
C HIS A 105 11.21 -8.23 2.85
N ASP A 106 12.37 -8.82 3.12
CA ASP A 106 12.48 -10.23 3.52
C ASP A 106 11.82 -10.51 4.88
N ASP A 107 11.85 -9.52 5.79
CA ASP A 107 11.42 -9.65 7.18
C ASP A 107 10.16 -8.82 7.53
N ARG A 108 9.83 -7.81 6.72
CA ARG A 108 8.75 -6.86 7.02
C ARG A 108 8.13 -6.21 5.79
N PHE A 109 7.01 -5.53 6.01
CA PHE A 109 6.51 -4.48 5.13
C PHE A 109 6.96 -3.11 5.66
N GLN A 110 7.60 -2.31 4.81
CA GLN A 110 7.83 -0.90 5.07
C GLN A 110 6.66 -0.09 4.50
N VAL A 111 5.88 0.54 5.37
CA VAL A 111 4.76 1.43 5.01
C VAL A 111 5.28 2.87 4.96
N ILE A 112 5.02 3.54 3.86
CA ILE A 112 5.40 4.92 3.58
C ILE A 112 4.12 5.67 3.25
N ILE A 113 3.92 6.85 3.85
CA ILE A 113 2.77 7.73 3.58
C ILE A 113 3.31 9.10 3.18
N ASP A 114 2.87 9.60 2.03
CA ASP A 114 3.27 10.89 1.46
C ASP A 114 4.80 11.04 1.43
N GLN A 115 5.47 9.99 0.94
CA GLN A 115 6.93 9.88 0.80
C GLN A 115 7.73 9.86 2.12
N LYS A 116 7.05 9.87 3.26
CA LYS A 116 7.67 9.73 4.58
C LYS A 116 7.47 8.34 5.14
N GLU A 117 8.53 7.76 5.70
CA GLU A 117 8.42 6.47 6.39
C GLU A 117 7.40 6.57 7.52
N PHE A 118 6.44 5.65 7.48
CA PHE A 118 5.34 5.61 8.43
C PHE A 118 5.53 4.49 9.44
N LYS A 119 5.71 3.23 9.03
CA LYS A 119 5.85 2.11 9.95
C LYS A 119 6.45 0.90 9.24
N ASP A 120 7.33 0.20 9.95
CA ASP A 120 7.73 -1.16 9.63
C ASP A 120 6.79 -2.16 10.34
N TYR A 121 6.20 -3.08 9.57
CA TYR A 121 5.31 -4.13 10.05
C TYR A 121 5.92 -5.50 9.77
N GLU A 122 6.35 -6.20 10.80
CA GLU A 122 6.99 -7.51 10.68
C GLU A 122 6.03 -8.55 10.07
N HIS A 123 6.58 -9.43 9.22
CA HIS A 123 5.79 -10.49 8.61
C HIS A 123 5.31 -11.48 9.67
N ARG A 124 3.99 -11.58 9.86
CA ARG A 124 3.37 -12.60 10.74
C ARG A 124 2.93 -13.84 9.98
N LEU A 125 2.84 -13.75 8.65
CA LEU A 125 2.58 -14.83 7.72
C LEU A 125 3.58 -14.76 6.55
N PRO A 126 3.83 -15.86 5.83
CA PRO A 126 4.75 -15.86 4.71
C PRO A 126 4.36 -14.85 3.63
N LEU A 127 5.30 -14.00 3.20
CA LEU A 127 5.11 -13.05 2.10
C LEU A 127 4.54 -13.73 0.85
N THR A 128 4.99 -14.97 0.59
CA THR A 128 4.60 -15.79 -0.56
C THR A 128 3.15 -16.28 -0.51
N SER A 129 2.45 -16.16 0.62
CA SER A 129 1.03 -16.57 0.71
C SER A 129 0.09 -15.55 0.07
N ILE A 130 0.56 -14.31 -0.12
CA ILE A 130 -0.24 -13.22 -0.66
C ILE A 130 -0.43 -13.42 -2.16
N THR A 131 -1.68 -13.44 -2.58
CA THR A 131 -2.06 -13.58 -4.00
C THR A 131 -3.07 -12.54 -4.45
N HIS A 132 -3.67 -11.79 -3.53
CA HIS A 132 -4.75 -10.87 -3.84
C HIS A 132 -4.61 -9.55 -3.07
N LEU A 133 -5.15 -8.50 -3.67
CA LEU A 133 -5.31 -7.17 -3.08
C LEU A 133 -6.80 -6.83 -3.01
N SER A 134 -7.25 -6.28 -1.89
CA SER A 134 -8.50 -5.54 -1.84
C SER A 134 -8.33 -4.16 -1.22
N ILE A 135 -9.08 -3.18 -1.76
CA ILE A 135 -9.16 -1.82 -1.23
C ILE A 135 -10.64 -1.45 -1.14
N ASP A 136 -11.08 -1.04 0.05
CA ASP A 136 -12.51 -0.82 0.34
C ASP A 136 -12.73 0.31 1.34
N GLY A 137 -13.92 0.91 1.33
CA GLY A 137 -14.35 1.99 2.23
C GLY A 137 -14.40 3.38 1.59
N ASP A 138 -14.26 4.42 2.41
CA ASP A 138 -14.56 5.82 2.07
C ASP A 138 -13.38 6.52 1.36
N LEU A 139 -13.08 6.10 0.13
CA LEU A 139 -12.05 6.70 -0.71
C LEU A 139 -12.46 6.78 -2.18
N TYR A 140 -11.83 7.69 -2.91
CA TYR A 140 -11.72 7.65 -4.35
C TYR A 140 -10.33 7.12 -4.74
N LEU A 141 -10.30 6.01 -5.48
CA LEU A 141 -9.05 5.33 -5.81
C LEU A 141 -8.55 5.75 -7.20
N ASN A 142 -7.47 6.52 -7.26
CA ASN A 142 -6.94 7.01 -8.55
C ASN A 142 -5.92 6.03 -9.16
N HIS A 143 -5.03 5.47 -8.34
CA HIS A 143 -3.89 4.70 -8.83
C HIS A 143 -3.58 3.50 -7.94
N VAL A 144 -3.39 2.35 -8.57
CA VAL A 144 -2.89 1.12 -7.95
C VAL A 144 -1.83 0.55 -8.87
N HIS A 145 -0.64 0.32 -8.35
CA HIS A 145 0.45 -0.29 -9.09
C HIS A 145 1.29 -1.16 -8.16
N TRP A 146 1.59 -2.38 -8.58
CA TRP A 146 2.50 -3.28 -7.90
C TRP A 146 3.72 -3.52 -8.79
N GLY A 147 4.93 -3.35 -8.27
CA GLY A 147 6.15 -3.67 -9.02
C GLY A 147 7.42 -3.11 -8.40
N GLY A 148 8.47 -3.01 -9.21
CA GLY A 148 9.80 -2.61 -8.76
C GLY A 148 10.64 -3.77 -8.26
N LYS A 149 11.84 -3.47 -7.79
CA LYS A 149 12.80 -4.43 -7.22
C LYS A 149 13.83 -3.67 -6.39
N TYR A 150 14.75 -4.37 -5.74
CA TYR A 150 15.96 -3.72 -5.25
C TYR A 150 16.79 -3.24 -6.44
N TYR A 151 16.95 -1.92 -6.54
CA TYR A 151 17.86 -1.32 -7.50
C TYR A 151 19.20 -1.10 -6.82
N VAL A 152 20.24 -1.78 -7.30
CA VAL A 152 21.61 -1.48 -6.89
C VAL A 152 21.95 -0.10 -7.45
N SER A 153 22.15 0.87 -6.57
CA SER A 153 22.69 2.16 -6.95
C SER A 153 24.17 1.98 -7.30
N ASP A 154 24.46 1.86 -8.59
CA ASP A 154 25.83 1.80 -9.08
C ASP A 154 26.51 3.18 -8.90
N HIS A 155 27.09 3.40 -7.72
CA HIS A 155 27.83 4.62 -7.39
C HIS A 155 29.16 4.72 -8.17
N ARG A 156 29.54 3.72 -9.00
CA ARG A 156 30.81 3.76 -9.76
C ARG A 156 30.74 4.56 -11.06
N LYS A 157 29.57 4.96 -11.54
CA LYS A 157 29.45 5.71 -12.80
C LYS A 157 29.54 7.24 -12.66
N SER A 158 29.47 7.79 -11.45
CA SER A 158 29.55 9.25 -11.26
C SER A 158 30.98 9.80 -11.22
N LEU A 159 32.00 8.97 -11.01
CA LEU A 159 33.38 9.42 -10.86
C LEU A 159 34.18 9.41 -12.18
N CYS A 160 33.68 8.74 -13.23
CA CYS A 160 34.42 8.57 -14.50
C CYS A 160 34.29 9.76 -15.47
N PHE A 161 33.50 10.79 -15.16
CA PHE A 161 33.32 11.98 -16.02
C PHE A 161 34.07 13.24 -15.54
N THR A 162 34.91 13.14 -14.51
CA THR A 162 35.64 14.32 -13.97
C THR A 162 37.15 14.29 -14.18
N SER A 163 37.72 13.26 -14.83
CA SER A 163 39.18 13.15 -15.01
C SER A 163 39.72 13.41 -16.42
N GLU A 164 38.90 13.84 -17.39
CA GLU A 164 39.37 14.20 -18.74
C GLU A 164 39.26 15.69 -19.05
N ILE A 165 39.71 16.56 -18.14
CA ILE A 165 40.14 17.92 -18.50
C ILE A 165 41.33 18.29 -17.61
N ARG A 166 42.54 17.86 -17.99
CA ARG A 166 43.83 18.48 -17.63
C ARG A 166 44.98 17.74 -18.33
N SER A 167 45.31 18.19 -19.54
CA SER A 167 46.68 18.40 -20.04
C SER A 167 46.61 19.21 -21.32
#